data_AF-A0A318KFA3-F1
#
_entry.id   AF-A0A318KFA3-F1
#
_cell.length_a   1.000
_cell.length_b   1.000
_cell.length_c   1.000
_cell.angle_alpha   90.00
_cell.angle_beta   90.00
_cell.angle_gamma   90.00
#
_symmetry.space_group_name_H-M   'P 1'
#
loop_
_entity.id
_entity.type
_entity.pdbx_description
1 polymer ?
#
loop_
_entity_poly.entity_id
_entity_poly.type
_entity_poly.pdbx_seq_one_letter_code
_entity_poly.pdbx_strand_id
1 'polypeptide(L)' 'MSDESEREQALRQLPLPYSLALRLRDGGVDPALICEYIGVELAALEGVYRMAEAKLAALHDSPTGTTAAGPDTGAAEG' A
#
# COMPACT_ATOMS: atom_id res chain seq x y z
N MET A 1 16.27 -2.50 8.69
CA MET A 1 15.86 -1.39 7.80
C MET A 1 15.18 -1.97 6.56
N SER A 2 14.18 -2.83 6.72
CA SER A 2 13.60 -3.58 5.58
C SER A 2 12.08 -3.41 5.49
N ASP A 3 11.38 -3.45 6.62
CA ASP A 3 9.91 -3.38 6.65
C ASP A 3 9.34 -2.02 6.24
N GLU A 4 10.02 -0.91 6.56
CA GLU A 4 9.56 0.44 6.18
C GLU A 4 9.54 0.61 4.66
N SER A 5 10.55 0.07 3.97
CA SER A 5 10.63 0.14 2.51
C SER A 5 9.55 -0.70 1.83
N GLU A 6 9.26 -1.89 2.36
CA GLU A 6 8.20 -2.78 1.85
C GLU A 6 6.82 -2.17 2.08
N ARG A 7 6.58 -1.62 3.27
CA ARG A 7 5.33 -0.93 3.61
C ARG A 7 5.09 0.28 2.72
N GLU A 8 6.09 1.14 2.54
CA GLU A 8 5.96 2.31 1.64
C GLU A 8 5.77 1.91 0.17
N GLN A 9 6.36 0.79 -0.26
CA GLN A 9 6.13 0.24 -1.59
C GLN A 9 4.70 -0.29 -1.75
N ALA A 10 4.18 -0.99 -0.76
CA ALA A 10 2.80 -1.46 -0.78
C ALA A 10 1.80 -0.29 -0.70
N LEU A 11 2.04 0.71 0.13
CA LEU A 11 1.23 1.94 0.21
C LEU A 11 1.14 2.69 -1.13
N ARG A 12 2.18 2.63 -1.97
CA ARG A 12 2.14 3.21 -3.34
C ARG A 12 1.20 2.47 -4.30
N GLN A 13 0.83 1.23 -4.00
CA GLN A 13 -0.10 0.43 -4.81
C GLN A 13 -1.56 0.59 -4.37
N LEU A 14 -1.81 1.12 -3.17
CA LEU A 14 -3.17 1.39 -2.71
C LEU A 14 -3.80 2.60 -3.44
N PRO A 15 -5.13 2.61 -3.60
CA PRO A 15 -5.83 3.81 -4.03
C PRO A 15 -5.53 4.99 -3.11
N LEU A 16 -5.40 6.18 -3.70
CA LEU A 16 -4.91 7.39 -3.04
C LEU A 16 -5.60 7.70 -1.69
N PRO A 17 -6.93 7.62 -1.54
CA PRO A 17 -7.59 7.93 -0.26
C PRO A 17 -7.14 7.01 0.89
N TYR A 18 -6.88 5.73 0.61
CA TYR A 18 -6.46 4.76 1.62
C TYR A 18 -4.99 4.93 1.99
N SER A 19 -4.12 5.16 0.99
CA SER A 19 -2.70 5.34 1.27
C SER A 19 -2.40 6.68 1.96
N LEU A 20 -3.15 7.74 1.63
CA LEU A 20 -3.06 9.01 2.35
C LEU A 20 -3.58 8.89 3.78
N ALA A 21 -4.73 8.25 3.99
CA ALA A 21 -5.30 8.08 5.33
C ALA A 21 -4.29 7.40 6.28
N LEU A 22 -3.63 6.33 5.82
CA LEU A 22 -2.62 5.63 6.63
C LEU A 22 -1.38 6.49 6.88
N ARG A 23 -0.81 7.14 5.86
CA ARG A 23 0.37 8.00 6.04
C ARG A 23 0.13 9.16 7.01
N LEU A 24 -1.04 9.80 6.92
CA LEU A 24 -1.38 10.90 7.81
C LEU A 24 -1.60 10.40 9.25
N ARG A 25 -2.22 9.24 9.43
CA ARG A 25 -2.38 8.60 10.75
C ARG A 25 -1.03 8.27 11.37
N ASP A 26 -0.12 7.68 10.61
CA ASP A 26 1.23 7.34 11.08
C ASP A 26 2.06 8.60 11.43
N GLY A 27 1.81 9.69 10.70
CA GLY A 27 2.37 11.01 10.99
C GLY A 27 1.73 11.71 12.21
N GLY A 28 0.75 11.10 12.88
CA GLY A 28 0.06 11.67 14.04
C GLY A 28 -0.84 12.85 13.71
N VAL A 29 -1.29 12.99 12.46
CA VAL A 29 -2.19 14.06 12.04
C VAL A 29 -3.56 13.89 12.69
N ASP A 30 -4.18 15.02 13.05
CA ASP A 30 -5.50 15.02 13.68
C ASP A 30 -6.56 14.33 12.81
N PRO A 31 -7.39 13.42 13.38
CA PRO A 31 -8.42 12.69 12.63
C PRO A 31 -9.40 13.58 11.86
N ALA A 32 -9.78 14.75 12.40
CA ALA A 32 -10.68 15.66 11.70
C ALA A 32 -10.00 16.28 10.47
N LEU A 33 -8.72 16.61 10.58
CA LEU A 33 -7.94 17.10 9.44
C LEU A 33 -7.75 16.01 8.39
N ILE A 34 -7.51 14.76 8.79
CA ILE A 34 -7.46 13.61 7.86
C ILE A 34 -8.77 13.49 7.08
N CYS A 35 -9.91 13.60 7.77
CA CYS A 35 -11.24 13.59 7.17
C CYS A 35 -11.43 14.68 6.11
N GLU A 36 -10.97 15.91 6.40
CA GLU A 36 -10.99 17.01 5.42
C GLU A 36 -10.13 16.70 4.20
N TYR A 37 -8.94 16.14 4.40
CA TYR A 37 -8.00 15.81 3.32
C TYR A 37 -8.50 14.71 2.38
N ILE A 38 -9.21 13.69 2.90
CA ILE A 38 -9.68 12.55 2.09
C ILE A 38 -11.16 12.66 1.72
N GLY A 39 -11.88 13.68 2.22
CA GLY A 39 -13.26 13.96 1.90
C GLY A 39 -14.25 12.95 2.48
N VAL A 40 -14.07 12.56 3.75
CA VAL A 40 -14.99 11.63 4.45
C VAL A 40 -15.43 12.17 5.81
N GLU A 41 -16.57 11.68 6.29
CA GLU A 41 -17.06 11.98 7.63
C GLU A 41 -16.23 11.29 8.71
N LEU A 42 -16.12 11.92 9.89
CA LEU A 42 -15.39 11.35 11.03
C LEU A 42 -15.94 9.99 11.46
N ALA A 43 -17.26 9.80 11.36
CA ALA A 43 -17.91 8.52 11.64
C ALA A 43 -17.51 7.40 10.67
N ALA A 44 -17.06 7.75 9.46
CA ALA A 44 -16.62 6.79 8.44
C ALA A 44 -15.11 6.50 8.52
N LEU A 45 -14.33 7.35 9.20
CA LEU A 45 -12.86 7.29 9.20
C LEU A 45 -12.31 5.95 9.70
N GLU A 46 -12.89 5.39 10.76
CA GLU A 46 -12.49 4.07 11.28
C GLU A 46 -12.71 2.97 10.23
N GLY A 47 -13.83 3.04 9.50
CA GLY A 47 -14.11 2.12 8.40
C GLY A 47 -13.10 2.26 7.26
N VAL A 48 -12.70 3.49 6.94
CA VAL A 48 -11.65 3.77 5.93
C VAL A 48 -10.32 3.15 6.34
N TYR A 49 -9.91 3.28 7.61
CA TYR A 49 -8.67 2.66 8.10
C TYR A 49 -8.72 1.14 7.99
N ARG A 50 -9.81 0.51 8.43
CA ARG A 50 -9.97 -0.95 8.33
C ARG A 50 -9.90 -1.44 6.88
N MET A 51 -10.53 -0.72 5.96
CA MET A 51 -10.45 -1.04 4.52
C MET A 51 -9.05 -0.82 3.95
N ALA A 52 -8.37 0.25 4.35
CA ALA A 52 -7.00 0.54 3.94
C ALA A 52 -6.04 -0.57 4.40
N GLU A 53 -6.11 -0.96 5.67
CA GLU A 53 -5.29 -2.02 6.26
C GLU A 53 -5.56 -3.37 5.60
N ALA A 54 -6.83 -3.72 5.35
CA ALA A 54 -7.18 -4.97 4.65
C ALA A 54 -6.62 -5.01 3.22
N LYS A 55 -6.68 -3.87 2.50
CA LYS A 55 -6.10 -3.75 1.16
C LYS A 55 -4.57 -3.84 1.20
N LEU A 56 -3.94 -3.23 2.20
CA LEU A 56 -2.49 -3.30 2.40
C LEU A 56 -2.04 -4.74 2.67
N ALA A 57 -2.74 -5.46 3.55
CA ALA A 57 -2.46 -6.86 3.84
C ALA A 57 -2.59 -7.75 2.59
N ALA A 58 -3.62 -7.54 1.76
CA ALA A 58 -3.82 -8.29 0.52
C ALA A 58 -2.69 -8.11 -0.51
N LEU A 59 -1.98 -6.98 -0.47
CA LEU A 59 -0.80 -6.74 -1.31
C LEU A 59 0.42 -7.52 -0.82
N HIS A 60 0.52 -7.80 0.48
CA HIS A 60 1.59 -8.63 1.05
C HIS A 60 1.32 -10.13 0.85
N ASP A 61 0.03 -10.54 0.88
CA ASP A 61 -0.39 -11.92 0.67
C ASP A 61 -0.44 -12.33 -0.81
N SER A 62 -0.40 -11.37 -1.74
CA SER A 62 -0.26 -11.67 -3.16
C SER A 62 1.15 -12.21 -3.39
N PRO A 63 1.35 -13.52 -3.68
CA PRO A 63 2.67 -13.98 -4.08
C PRO A 63 3.00 -13.20 -5.33
N THR A 64 4.07 -12.40 -5.29
CA THR A 64 4.66 -11.74 -6.45
C THR A 64 4.96 -12.79 -7.53
N GLY A 65 3.96 -13.07 -8.35
CA GLY A 65 4.06 -13.78 -9.61
C GLY A 65 4.12 -12.76 -10.73
N THR A 66 5.23 -12.79 -11.49
CA THR A 66 5.40 -12.26 -12.85
C THR A 66 5.57 -10.72 -12.95
N THR A 67 6.61 -10.15 -13.58
CA THR A 67 7.72 -10.64 -14.42
C THR A 67 8.70 -9.50 -14.72
N ALA A 68 10.01 -9.77 -14.69
CA ALA A 68 11.00 -9.29 -15.70
C ALA A 68 12.43 -9.82 -15.41
N ALA A 69 12.62 -11.14 -15.54
CA ALA A 69 13.90 -11.71 -15.95
C ALA A 69 13.56 -12.76 -17.01
N GLY A 70 13.80 -12.42 -18.28
CA GLY A 70 13.52 -13.32 -19.39
C GLY A 70 14.33 -14.62 -19.25
N PRO A 71 13.87 -15.71 -19.87
CA PRO A 71 14.70 -16.90 -20.01
C PRO A 71 15.88 -16.52 -20.90
N ASP A 72 17.08 -16.46 -20.33
CA ASP A 72 18.31 -16.53 -21.12
C ASP A 72 18.36 -17.93 -21.73
N THR A 73 17.84 -18.01 -22.94
CA THR A 73 18.03 -19.15 -23.84
C THR A 73 19.13 -18.74 -24.82
N GLY A 74 20.36 -19.10 -24.50
CA GLY A 74 21.48 -19.26 -25.45
C GLY A 74 22.22 -20.54 -25.08
N ALA A 75 21.92 -21.65 -25.77
CA ALA A 75 22.81 -22.24 -26.79
C ALA A 75 24.22 -22.53 -26.24
N ALA A 76 24.55 -23.77 -25.84
CA ALA A 76 24.89 -24.88 -26.74
C ALA A 76 25.93 -24.51 -27.81
N GLU A 77 27.20 -24.47 -27.43
CA GLU A 77 28.38 -24.76 -28.26
C GLU A 77 29.30 -25.60 -27.35
N GLY A 78 29.78 -26.80 -27.68
CA GLY A 78 30.32 -27.26 -28.96
C GLY A 78 31.75 -27.68 -28.69
#